data_AF-A0A8J2Q434-F1
#
_entry.id   AF-A0A8J2Q434-F1
#
_cell.length_a   1.000
_cell.length_b   1.000
_cell.length_c   1.000
_cell.angle_alpha   90.00
_cell.angle_beta   90.00
_cell.angle_gamma   90.00
#
_symmetry.space_group_name_H-M   'P 1'
#
loop_
_entity.id
_entity.type
_entity.pdbx_description
1 polymer ?
#
loop_
_entity_poly.entity_id
_entity_poly.type
_entity_poly.pdbx_seq_one_letter_code
_entity_poly.pdbx_strand_id
1 'polypeptide(L)'
;MTREIDDLEISYVSTSTSEHATDATMQMDDDSNGAAAATENEYSKFMLRKPKSGRWWKSIRKERSFSIVKVKPLKSSWERKMRAKAELENVKKIQQKIRDELAAKKAAKVEARKEHERRQKENERKAEIVQVIKNTRKLNKTKKKQLRRIEKRDTN
;
A
#
# COMPACT_ATOMS: atom_id res chain seq x y z
N MET A 1 -35.96 -1.88 10.50
CA MET A 1 -35.07 -3.00 10.13
C MET A 1 -33.72 -2.42 9.79
N THR A 2 -32.94 -2.17 10.83
CA THR A 2 -31.57 -1.68 10.82
C THR A 2 -30.67 -2.78 10.23
N ARG A 3 -29.89 -2.44 9.20
CA ARG A 3 -28.93 -3.36 8.60
C ARG A 3 -27.63 -3.26 9.39
N GLU A 4 -27.22 -4.40 9.94
CA GLU A 4 -25.99 -4.63 10.68
C GLU A 4 -24.78 -4.25 9.82
N ILE A 5 -23.83 -3.59 10.45
CA ILE A 5 -22.54 -3.21 9.89
C ILE A 5 -21.63 -4.40 10.22
N ASP A 6 -21.17 -5.11 9.20
CA ASP A 6 -20.17 -6.16 9.35
C ASP A 6 -18.81 -5.50 9.65
N ASP A 7 -18.46 -5.44 10.93
CA ASP A 7 -17.14 -5.08 11.41
C ASP A 7 -16.15 -6.19 11.02
N LEU A 8 -15.39 -5.94 9.94
CA LEU A 8 -14.26 -6.77 9.55
C LEU A 8 -13.13 -6.62 10.58
N GLU A 9 -13.02 -7.62 11.46
CA GLU A 9 -11.90 -7.83 12.36
C GLU A 9 -10.56 -7.80 11.60
N ILE A 10 -9.78 -6.75 11.82
CA ILE A 10 -8.38 -6.69 11.41
C ILE A 10 -7.59 -7.41 12.51
N SER A 11 -7.31 -8.69 12.32
CA SER A 11 -6.44 -9.47 13.21
C SER A 11 -5.01 -8.96 13.12
N TYR A 12 -4.60 -8.19 14.13
CA TYR A 12 -3.23 -7.71 14.32
C TYR A 12 -2.36 -8.86 14.85
N VAL A 13 -1.50 -9.44 14.01
CA VAL A 13 -0.51 -10.43 14.45
C VAL A 13 0.73 -9.68 14.94
N SER A 14 0.78 -9.43 16.25
CA SER A 14 2.02 -9.09 16.97
C SER A 14 2.76 -10.37 17.34
N THR A 15 4.03 -10.48 16.95
CA THR A 15 4.97 -11.37 17.65
C THR A 15 6.13 -10.55 18.18
N SER A 16 6.05 -10.37 19.50
CA SER A 16 7.03 -9.78 20.40
C SER A 16 8.38 -10.50 20.35
N THR A 17 9.42 -9.70 20.56
CA THR A 17 10.73 -10.02 21.11
C THR A 17 10.68 -11.07 22.22
N SER A 18 11.56 -12.07 22.15
CA SER A 18 11.93 -12.94 23.27
C SER A 18 13.41 -12.76 23.58
N GLU A 19 13.68 -12.02 24.65
CA GLU A 19 14.97 -11.99 25.34
C GLU A 19 15.06 -13.25 26.21
N HIS A 20 16.15 -14.01 26.08
CA HIS A 20 16.54 -14.99 27.08
C HIS A 20 18.00 -14.76 27.45
N ALA A 21 18.16 -14.12 28.61
CA ALA A 21 19.37 -14.13 29.41
C ALA A 21 19.24 -15.24 30.46
N THR A 22 20.22 -16.15 30.51
CA THR A 22 20.59 -16.90 31.72
C THR A 22 22.10 -17.07 31.74
N ASP A 23 22.70 -16.22 32.56
CA ASP A 23 23.70 -16.53 33.59
C ASP A 23 24.59 -17.79 33.42
N ALA A 24 25.88 -17.54 33.28
CA ALA A 24 26.94 -18.52 33.53
C ALA A 24 28.06 -17.80 34.28
N THR A 25 28.00 -17.87 35.61
CA THR A 25 29.09 -17.52 36.51
C THR A 25 30.18 -18.58 36.38
N MET A 26 31.37 -18.21 35.90
CA MET A 26 32.58 -19.02 36.07
C MET A 26 33.76 -18.12 36.43
N GLN A 27 34.18 -18.31 37.68
CA GLN A 27 35.53 -18.28 38.25
C GLN A 27 36.50 -17.17 37.81
N MET A 28 36.88 -16.36 38.80
CA MET A 28 38.02 -15.46 38.73
C MET A 28 39.32 -16.26 38.85
N ASP A 29 40.17 -16.17 37.84
CA ASP A 29 41.60 -16.38 37.97
C ASP A 29 42.31 -15.03 37.72
N ASP A 30 43.09 -14.65 38.71
CA ASP A 30 43.90 -13.44 38.82
C ASP A 30 45.10 -13.56 37.88
N ASP A 31 45.08 -12.88 36.74
CA ASP A 31 46.28 -12.69 35.90
C ASP A 31 46.51 -11.20 35.67
N SER A 32 47.24 -10.63 36.61
CA SER A 32 47.84 -9.31 36.55
C SER A 32 48.92 -9.23 35.48
N ASN A 33 48.55 -9.09 34.20
CA ASN A 33 49.47 -8.55 33.20
C ASN A 33 48.75 -8.03 31.94
N GLY A 34 48.60 -6.71 31.80
CA GLY A 34 47.98 -6.15 30.60
C GLY A 34 47.79 -4.64 30.57
N ALA A 35 48.37 -3.87 31.48
CA ALA A 35 48.30 -2.40 31.50
C ALA A 35 49.25 -1.73 30.49
N ALA A 36 49.78 -2.47 29.50
CA ALA A 36 50.80 -2.00 28.56
C ALA A 36 50.34 -1.88 27.10
N ALA A 37 49.06 -2.12 26.76
CA ALA A 37 48.60 -2.13 25.35
C ALA A 37 47.83 -0.87 24.91
N ALA A 38 47.54 0.07 25.81
CA ALA A 38 46.77 1.28 25.48
C ALA A 38 47.64 2.42 24.90
N THR A 39 48.94 2.46 25.22
CA THR A 39 49.88 3.49 24.76
C THR A 39 50.51 3.19 23.39
N GLU A 40 50.46 1.94 22.92
CA GLU A 40 51.03 1.53 21.63
C GLU A 40 50.11 1.80 20.42
N ASN A 41 48.84 2.13 20.67
CA ASN A 41 47.82 2.25 19.62
C ASN A 41 47.70 3.67 19.03
N GLU A 42 48.18 4.71 19.71
CA GLU A 42 48.26 6.06 19.13
C GLU A 42 49.42 6.18 18.13
N TYR A 43 50.56 5.54 18.41
CA TYR A 43 51.71 5.51 17.51
C TYR A 43 51.47 4.65 16.26
N SER A 44 50.73 3.54 16.38
CA SER A 44 50.34 2.72 15.22
C SER A 44 49.33 3.42 14.30
N LYS A 45 48.57 4.39 14.80
CA LYS A 45 47.63 5.20 13.98
C LYS A 45 48.37 6.17 13.06
N PHE A 46 49.52 6.68 13.50
CA PHE A 46 50.36 7.60 12.72
C PHE A 46 51.15 6.89 11.61
N MET A 47 51.45 5.60 11.78
CA MET A 47 52.13 4.76 10.76
C MET A 47 51.20 4.21 9.66
N LEU A 48 49.93 4.62 9.62
CA LEU A 48 48.99 4.23 8.56
C LEU A 48 49.09 5.19 7.36
N ARG A 49 49.36 4.63 6.17
CA ARG A 49 49.41 5.40 4.91
C ARG A 49 48.07 6.09 4.66
N LYS A 50 48.09 7.37 4.29
CA LYS A 50 46.88 8.11 3.88
C LYS A 50 46.12 7.34 2.78
N PRO A 51 44.77 7.34 2.78
CA PRO A 51 44.01 6.70 1.73
C PRO A 51 44.41 7.28 0.37
N LYS A 52 44.59 6.43 -0.65
CA LYS A 52 45.07 6.83 -1.99
C LYS A 52 44.26 7.98 -2.61
N SER A 53 42.99 8.14 -2.21
CA SER A 53 42.11 9.22 -2.66
C SER A 53 42.26 10.56 -1.91
N GLY A 54 43.06 10.64 -0.85
CA GLY A 54 43.29 11.87 -0.07
C GLY A 54 42.10 12.40 0.75
N ARG A 55 40.88 11.86 0.55
CA ARG A 55 39.67 12.27 1.28
C ARG A 55 39.71 11.82 2.73
N TRP A 56 39.65 12.78 3.65
CA TRP A 56 39.74 12.58 5.10
C TRP A 56 38.57 11.79 5.70
N TRP A 57 37.39 11.82 5.08
CA TRP A 57 36.19 11.09 5.53
C TRP A 57 36.17 9.61 5.10
N LYS A 58 37.12 9.16 4.27
CA LYS A 58 37.20 7.76 3.85
C LYS A 58 38.14 7.01 4.79
N SER A 59 37.63 5.95 5.42
CA SER A 59 38.45 5.04 6.21
C SER A 59 39.36 4.19 5.32
N ILE A 60 40.57 3.91 5.81
CA ILE A 60 41.48 2.96 5.17
C ILE A 60 40.90 1.56 5.39
N ARG A 61 40.56 0.87 4.29
CA ARG A 61 40.14 -0.52 4.37
C ARG A 61 41.34 -1.36 4.84
N LYS A 62 41.30 -1.82 6.09
CA LYS A 62 42.36 -2.66 6.69
C LYS A 62 42.32 -4.10 6.18
N GLU A 63 41.15 -4.55 5.76
CA GLU A 63 40.96 -5.87 5.19
C GLU A 63 41.46 -5.94 3.74
N ARG A 64 42.22 -6.99 3.43
CA ARG A 64 42.67 -7.27 2.06
C ARG A 64 41.45 -7.64 1.21
N SER A 65 41.36 -7.17 -0.03
CA SER A 65 40.19 -7.40 -0.90
C SER A 65 39.85 -8.87 -1.17
N PHE A 66 40.74 -9.81 -0.80
CA PHE A 66 40.51 -11.25 -0.85
C PHE A 66 39.92 -11.86 0.44
N SER A 67 39.71 -11.04 1.48
CA SER A 67 38.96 -11.37 2.71
C SER A 67 37.47 -11.61 2.45
N ILE A 68 37.02 -11.39 1.21
CA ILE A 68 35.69 -11.81 0.77
C ILE A 68 35.61 -13.33 0.93
N VAL A 69 34.86 -13.78 1.94
CA VAL A 69 34.55 -15.19 2.16
C VAL A 69 33.96 -15.72 0.87
N LYS A 70 34.73 -16.55 0.15
CA LYS A 70 34.28 -17.24 -1.06
C LYS A 70 33.34 -18.37 -0.65
N VAL A 71 32.13 -18.01 -0.22
CA VAL A 71 31.10 -18.99 0.09
C VAL A 71 30.76 -19.72 -1.21
N LYS A 72 30.59 -21.05 -1.14
CA LYS A 72 30.06 -21.82 -2.26
C LYS A 72 28.71 -21.17 -2.65
N PRO A 73 28.50 -20.78 -3.93
CA PRO A 73 27.21 -20.22 -4.30
C PRO A 73 26.14 -21.23 -3.92
N LEU A 74 25.11 -20.78 -3.20
CA LEU A 74 23.98 -21.62 -2.80
C LEU A 74 23.27 -22.08 -4.08
N LYS A 75 23.75 -23.17 -4.67
CA LYS A 75 23.15 -23.77 -5.86
C LYS A 75 21.85 -24.40 -5.41
N SER A 76 20.72 -23.76 -5.71
CA SER A 76 19.42 -24.37 -5.53
C SER A 76 19.27 -25.57 -6.48
N SER A 77 18.68 -26.66 -5.98
CA SER A 77 18.31 -27.79 -6.80
C SER A 77 17.30 -27.38 -7.87
N TRP A 78 17.24 -28.13 -8.96
CA TRP A 78 16.28 -27.88 -10.05
C TRP A 78 14.83 -27.89 -9.56
N GLU A 79 14.50 -28.85 -8.69
CA GLU A 79 13.18 -28.95 -8.08
C GLU A 79 12.79 -27.67 -7.32
N ARG A 80 13.72 -27.09 -6.54
CA ARG A 80 13.47 -25.83 -5.82
C ARG A 80 13.21 -24.67 -6.79
N LYS A 81 13.90 -24.64 -7.94
CA LYS A 81 13.67 -23.62 -8.98
C LYS A 81 12.30 -23.80 -9.64
N MET A 82 11.89 -25.03 -9.90
CA MET A 82 10.57 -25.33 -10.46
C MET A 82 9.44 -24.97 -9.50
N ARG A 83 9.60 -25.26 -8.21
CA ARG A 83 8.65 -24.86 -7.17
C ARG A 83 8.50 -23.34 -7.08
N ALA A 84 9.61 -22.61 -7.03
CA ALA A 84 9.59 -21.15 -7.02
C ALA A 84 8.95 -20.55 -8.30
N LYS A 85 9.18 -21.18 -9.46
CA LYS A 85 8.53 -20.78 -10.71
C LYS A 85 7.01 -20.99 -10.63
N ALA A 86 6.56 -22.14 -10.12
CA ALA A 86 5.13 -22.43 -9.96
C ALA A 86 4.45 -21.45 -8.98
N GLU A 87 5.09 -21.14 -7.86
CA GLU A 87 4.63 -20.14 -6.89
C GLU A 87 4.50 -18.75 -7.53
N LEU A 88 5.52 -18.32 -8.28
CA LEU A 88 5.51 -17.04 -8.97
C LEU A 88 4.37 -16.95 -9.99
N GLU A 89 4.13 -18.01 -10.76
CA GLU A 89 3.01 -18.07 -11.71
C GLU A 89 1.65 -18.02 -11.00
N ASN A 90 1.52 -18.67 -9.85
CA ASN A 90 0.29 -18.60 -9.04
C ASN A 90 0.06 -17.20 -8.49
N VAL A 91 1.10 -16.53 -7.98
CA VAL A 91 1.02 -15.14 -7.50
C VAL A 91 0.61 -14.20 -8.63
N LYS A 92 1.20 -14.34 -9.82
CA LYS A 92 0.81 -13.53 -11.00
C LYS A 92 -0.65 -13.73 -11.37
N LYS A 93 -1.15 -14.97 -11.37
CA LYS A 93 -2.56 -15.26 -11.66
C LYS A 93 -3.49 -14.60 -10.64
N ILE A 94 -3.16 -14.67 -9.36
CA ILE A 94 -3.94 -14.03 -8.30
C ILE A 94 -3.92 -12.51 -8.47
N GLN A 95 -2.74 -11.93 -8.71
CA GLN A 95 -2.60 -10.50 -8.95
C GLN A 95 -3.42 -10.03 -10.15
N GLN A 96 -3.44 -10.82 -11.23
CA GLN A 96 -4.23 -10.51 -12.41
C GLN A 96 -5.74 -10.54 -12.12
N LYS A 97 -6.23 -11.57 -11.42
CA LYS A 97 -7.62 -11.65 -10.98
C LYS A 97 -8.05 -10.41 -10.18
N ILE A 98 -7.22 -9.98 -9.22
CA ILE A 98 -7.51 -8.78 -8.41
C ILE A 98 -7.59 -7.53 -9.29
N ARG A 99 -6.69 -7.36 -10.26
CA ARG A 99 -6.73 -6.22 -11.18
C ARG A 99 -7.99 -6.24 -12.04
N ASP A 100 -8.35 -7.40 -12.56
CA ASP A 100 -9.51 -7.59 -13.43
C ASP A 100 -10.81 -7.31 -12.68
N GLU A 101 -10.93 -7.79 -11.44
CA GLU A 101 -12.08 -7.51 -10.57
C GLU A 101 -12.21 -6.02 -10.25
N LEU A 102 -11.10 -5.33 -9.96
CA LEU A 102 -11.10 -3.89 -9.71
C LEU A 102 -11.46 -3.10 -10.98
N ALA A 103 -10.97 -3.53 -12.15
CA ALA A 103 -11.31 -2.91 -13.42
C ALA A 103 -12.79 -3.09 -13.75
N ALA A 104 -13.34 -4.30 -13.56
CA ALA A 104 -14.76 -4.59 -13.76
C ALA A 104 -15.65 -3.75 -12.84
N LYS A 105 -15.32 -3.65 -11.55
CA LYS A 105 -16.05 -2.80 -10.58
C LYS A 105 -16.04 -1.32 -11.00
N LYS A 106 -14.91 -0.81 -11.46
CA LYS A 106 -14.80 0.58 -11.96
C LYS A 106 -15.63 0.79 -13.23
N ALA A 107 -15.56 -0.13 -14.19
CA ALA A 107 -16.32 -0.08 -15.43
C ALA A 107 -17.83 -0.06 -15.16
N ALA A 108 -18.32 -0.96 -14.30
CA ALA A 108 -19.73 -1.02 -13.91
C ALA A 108 -20.21 0.30 -13.25
N LYS A 109 -19.38 0.92 -12.40
CA LYS A 109 -19.71 2.22 -11.78
C LYS A 109 -19.80 3.34 -12.81
N VAL A 110 -18.92 3.35 -13.80
CA VAL A 110 -18.94 4.33 -14.90
C VAL A 110 -20.17 4.13 -15.77
N GLU A 111 -20.51 2.90 -16.12
CA GLU A 111 -21.70 2.57 -16.90
C GLU A 111 -22.99 2.97 -16.17
N ALA A 112 -23.11 2.64 -14.89
CA ALA A 112 -24.25 3.06 -14.07
C ALA A 112 -24.39 4.58 -14.00
N ARG A 113 -23.28 5.32 -13.91
CA ARG A 113 -23.29 6.79 -13.96
C ARG A 113 -23.77 7.31 -15.31
N LYS A 114 -23.22 6.77 -16.41
CA LYS A 114 -23.62 7.16 -17.78
C LYS A 114 -25.11 6.89 -18.02
N GLU A 115 -25.61 5.76 -17.55
CA GLU A 115 -27.04 5.43 -17.65
C GLU A 115 -27.91 6.38 -16.82
N HIS A 116 -27.48 6.72 -15.60
CA HIS A 116 -28.16 7.71 -14.77
C HIS A 116 -28.20 9.08 -15.44
N GLU A 117 -27.06 9.54 -15.99
CA GLU A 117 -27.00 10.80 -16.74
C GLU A 117 -27.90 10.78 -17.98
N ARG A 118 -27.94 9.65 -18.71
CA ARG A 118 -28.86 9.47 -19.85
C ARG A 118 -30.31 9.59 -19.40
N ARG A 119 -30.67 8.93 -18.31
CA ARG A 119 -32.02 8.97 -17.73
C ARG A 119 -32.40 10.38 -17.27
N GLN A 120 -31.47 11.11 -16.66
CA GLN A 120 -31.70 12.50 -16.27
C GLN A 120 -31.94 13.41 -17.48
N LYS A 121 -31.12 13.30 -18.53
CA LYS A 121 -31.33 14.05 -19.78
C LYS A 121 -32.67 13.73 -20.45
N GLU A 122 -33.08 12.46 -20.44
CA GLU A 122 -34.40 12.06 -20.95
C GLU A 122 -35.54 12.59 -20.06
N ASN A 123 -35.37 12.57 -18.75
CA ASN A 123 -36.33 13.12 -17.80
C ASN A 123 -36.44 14.64 -17.94
N GLU A 124 -35.33 15.35 -18.17
CA GLU A 124 -35.30 16.79 -18.46
C GLU A 124 -36.08 17.08 -19.73
N ARG A 125 -35.82 16.36 -20.83
CA ARG A 125 -36.59 16.48 -22.08
C ARG A 125 -38.07 16.20 -21.86
N LYS A 126 -38.42 15.19 -21.07
CA LYS A 126 -39.82 14.85 -20.75
C LYS A 126 -40.47 15.89 -19.83
N ALA A 127 -39.72 16.49 -18.92
CA ALA A 127 -40.20 17.55 -18.03
C ALA A 127 -40.40 18.87 -18.78
N GLU A 128 -39.64 19.10 -19.86
CA GLU A 128 -39.84 20.23 -20.76
C GLU A 128 -41.13 20.11 -21.59
N ILE A 129 -41.65 18.89 -21.78
CA ILE A 129 -42.95 18.69 -22.44
C ILE A 129 -44.07 19.22 -21.54
N VAL A 130 -44.57 20.39 -21.88
CA VAL A 130 -45.64 21.07 -21.14
C VAL A 130 -46.99 20.83 -21.79
N GLN A 131 -48.03 20.74 -20.96
CA GLN A 131 -49.40 20.69 -21.45
C GLN A 131 -49.94 22.11 -21.63
N VAL A 132 -50.22 22.50 -22.88
CA VAL A 132 -50.85 23.80 -23.17
C VAL A 132 -52.29 23.81 -22.65
N ILE A 133 -52.57 24.69 -21.68
CA ILE A 133 -53.91 24.87 -21.11
C ILE A 133 -54.66 25.93 -21.91
N LYS A 134 -55.50 25.50 -22.85
CA LYS A 134 -56.29 26.41 -23.70
C LYS A 134 -57.36 27.21 -22.94
N ASN A 135 -57.87 26.70 -21.81
CA ASN A 135 -58.91 27.36 -21.02
C ASN A 135 -58.47 27.50 -19.55
N THR A 136 -58.14 28.72 -19.16
CA THR A 136 -57.62 29.06 -17.82
C THR A 136 -58.66 28.91 -16.71
N ARG A 137 -59.97 29.00 -17.00
CA ARG A 137 -61.03 28.80 -15.99
C ARG A 137 -61.01 27.40 -15.40
N LYS A 138 -60.40 26.42 -16.09
CA LYS A 138 -60.26 25.05 -15.57
C LYS A 138 -59.31 24.97 -14.36
N LEU A 139 -58.27 25.80 -14.30
CA LEU A 139 -57.37 25.86 -13.14
C LEU A 139 -58.11 26.25 -11.87
N ASN A 140 -59.05 27.20 -12.00
CA ASN A 140 -59.85 27.68 -10.87
C ASN A 140 -60.82 26.62 -10.30
N LYS A 141 -61.08 25.54 -11.06
CA LYS A 141 -61.91 24.41 -10.61
C LYS A 141 -61.11 23.31 -9.88
N THR A 142 -59.78 23.36 -9.94
CA THR A 142 -58.92 22.35 -9.31
C THR A 142 -58.65 22.64 -7.85
N LYS A 143 -58.32 21.60 -7.06
CA LYS A 143 -58.01 21.77 -5.64
C LYS A 143 -56.72 22.57 -5.45
N LYS A 144 -56.68 23.45 -4.44
CA LYS A 144 -55.50 24.27 -4.11
C LYS A 144 -54.20 23.45 -3.93
N LYS A 145 -54.29 22.19 -3.47
CA LYS A 145 -53.13 21.28 -3.35
C LYS A 145 -52.55 20.87 -4.71
N GLN A 146 -53.37 20.71 -5.75
CA GLN A 146 -52.90 20.37 -7.10
C GLN A 146 -52.27 21.59 -7.79
N LEU A 147 -52.85 22.79 -7.61
CA LEU A 147 -52.28 24.03 -8.14
C LEU A 147 -50.85 24.29 -7.65
N ARG A 148 -50.50 23.87 -6.42
CA ARG A 148 -49.13 24.00 -5.88
C ARG A 148 -48.09 23.10 -6.56
N ARG A 149 -48.52 22.07 -7.29
CA ARG A 149 -47.64 21.14 -8.02
C ARG A 149 -47.45 21.53 -9.49
N ILE A 150 -48.23 22.50 -9.98
CA ILE A 150 -48.19 22.94 -11.38
C ILE A 150 -47.18 24.09 -11.47
N GLU A 151 -46.13 23.91 -12.27
CA GLU A 151 -45.24 24.98 -12.69
C GLU A 151 -45.77 25.60 -13.99
N LYS A 152 -45.75 26.93 -14.09
CA LYS A 152 -46.06 27.63 -15.34
C LYS A 152 -44.77 27.76 -16.15
N ARG A 153 -44.83 27.40 -17.43
CA ARG A 153 -43.74 27.53 -18.40
C ARG A 153 -44.32 28.19 -19.64
N ASP A 154 -43.59 29.13 -20.21
CA ASP A 154 -44.01 29.79 -21.44
C ASP A 154 -43.70 28.89 -22.64
N THR A 155 -44.67 28.77 -23.53
CA THR A 155 -44.48 28.14 -24.85
C THR A 155 -44.27 29.27 -25.83
N ASN A 156 -43.09 29.36 -26.46
CA ASN A 156 -42.82 30.29 -27.56
C ASN A 156 -43.81 30.10 -28.71
#